data_AF-A0A7X6VC75-F1
#
_entry.id   AF-A0A7X6VC75-F1
#
_cell.length_a   1.000
_cell.length_b   1.000
_cell.length_c   1.000
_cell.angle_alpha   90.00
_cell.angle_beta   90.00
_cell.angle_gamma   90.00
#
_symmetry.space_group_name_H-M   'P 1'
#
loop_
_entity.id
_entity.type
_entity.pdbx_description
1 polymer ?
#
loop_
_entity_poly.entity_id
_entity_poly.type
_entity_poly.pdbx_seq_one_letter_code
_entity_poly.pdbx_strand_id
1 'polypeptide(L)'
;GRKPLVLVRAAILGLLMPATDDAKKDMEIFLKIMTMDKKGLIYRKTKSVPAADVFDVLTSREKEMYFVNGTSPKWKVGITADEKQEATNKAWNRFTYDKKLTYCVRPEEAENIDLSQWKEINAHLGTAAENLQELIEQLGIKKFGHRAVVGDCFCGGGSIPFEAARMGNDIFASDLNPIAGLLTWADINIAGANDEEIENLRVFQQKVYEAVDKQILEWGIETNEQGDRANSYLYCNETICPECGYKLPLSPSWVIGKGTMTIAVLKDNGKDGFDIEIKSGVTPKEMKAADEMATVKGGSVYCPHCQRSVPVSALRKDTSEGYGLRQ
;
A
#
# COMPACT_ATOMS: atom_id res chain seq x y z
N GLY A 1 2.19 -6.97 -9.72
CA GLY A 1 2.40 -6.18 -8.49
C GLY A 1 2.33 -4.71 -8.81
N ARG A 2 1.95 -3.84 -7.86
CA ARG A 2 1.91 -2.38 -8.08
C ARG A 2 3.32 -1.88 -8.44
N LYS A 3 3.43 -1.10 -9.51
CA LYS A 3 4.72 -0.57 -9.98
C LYS A 3 5.05 0.70 -9.17
N PRO A 4 6.24 0.82 -8.57
CA PRO A 4 6.64 2.03 -7.85
C PRO A 4 6.56 3.28 -8.74
N LEU A 5 5.92 4.36 -8.27
CA LEU A 5 5.73 5.59 -9.05
C LEU A 5 7.08 6.19 -9.49
N VAL A 6 8.08 6.19 -8.60
CA VAL A 6 9.44 6.65 -8.93
C VAL A 6 10.04 5.93 -10.15
N LEU A 7 9.73 4.65 -10.37
CA LEU A 7 10.22 3.91 -11.54
C LEU A 7 9.48 4.31 -12.80
N VAL A 8 8.16 4.54 -12.72
CA VAL A 8 7.37 5.06 -13.84
C VAL A 8 7.91 6.43 -14.25
N ARG A 9 8.14 7.32 -13.28
CA ARG A 9 8.72 8.64 -13.52
C ARG A 9 10.08 8.58 -14.19
N ALA A 10 10.98 7.75 -13.64
CA ALA A 10 12.31 7.55 -14.19
C ALA A 10 12.27 7.03 -15.64
N ALA A 11 11.38 6.07 -15.92
CA ALA A 11 11.23 5.50 -17.26
C ALA A 11 10.70 6.54 -18.26
N ILE A 12 9.64 7.28 -17.92
CA ILE A 12 9.07 8.31 -18.80
C ILE A 12 10.09 9.43 -19.04
N LEU A 13 10.71 9.93 -17.99
CA LEU A 13 11.73 10.97 -18.10
C LEU A 13 12.91 10.50 -18.97
N GLY A 14 13.41 9.28 -18.75
CA GLY A 14 14.50 8.71 -19.53
C GLY A 14 14.14 8.49 -21.00
N LEU A 15 12.87 8.20 -21.31
CA LEU A 15 12.38 8.12 -22.68
C LEU A 15 12.26 9.49 -23.36
N LEU A 16 11.99 10.56 -22.60
CA LEU A 16 11.78 11.91 -23.14
C LEU A 16 13.07 12.73 -23.23
N MET A 17 14.00 12.55 -22.30
CA MET A 17 15.26 13.27 -22.31
C MET A 17 16.10 12.90 -23.55
N PRO A 18 16.71 13.89 -24.24
CA PRO A 18 17.66 13.62 -25.30
C PRO A 18 18.94 13.02 -24.70
N ALA A 19 19.53 12.06 -25.40
CA ALA A 19 20.88 11.59 -25.11
C ALA A 19 21.87 12.47 -25.87
N THR A 20 22.81 13.09 -25.16
CA THR A 20 23.85 13.96 -25.71
C THR A 20 25.20 13.25 -25.70
N ASP A 21 26.23 13.91 -26.26
CA ASP A 21 27.61 13.41 -26.18
C ASP A 21 28.20 13.54 -24.75
N ASP A 22 27.54 14.27 -23.84
CA ASP A 22 27.92 14.39 -22.44
C ASP A 22 26.99 13.55 -21.54
N ALA A 23 27.21 12.24 -21.57
CA ALA A 23 26.44 11.29 -20.77
C ALA A 23 26.53 11.56 -19.24
N LYS A 24 27.62 12.20 -18.77
CA LYS A 24 27.74 12.57 -17.36
C LYS A 24 26.78 13.70 -17.04
N LYS A 25 26.72 14.73 -17.88
CA LYS A 25 25.79 15.84 -17.69
C LYS A 25 24.34 15.40 -17.82
N ASP A 26 24.03 14.52 -18.77
CA ASP A 26 22.69 13.93 -18.91
C ASP A 26 22.26 13.24 -17.61
N MET A 27 23.14 12.42 -17.01
CA MET A 27 22.87 11.75 -15.74
C MET A 27 22.68 12.75 -14.59
N GLU A 28 23.51 13.79 -14.50
CA GLU A 28 23.36 14.83 -13.48
C GLU A 28 22.01 15.54 -13.55
N ILE A 29 21.59 15.93 -14.76
CA ILE A 29 20.31 16.59 -14.99
C ILE A 29 19.15 15.65 -14.72
N PHE A 30 19.25 14.38 -15.13
CA PHE A 30 18.25 13.35 -14.82
C PHE A 30 18.06 13.20 -13.31
N LEU A 31 19.15 13.05 -12.55
CA LEU A 31 19.08 12.89 -11.09
C LEU A 31 18.53 14.14 -10.40
N LYS A 32 18.82 15.33 -10.94
CA LYS A 32 18.29 16.61 -10.45
C LYS A 32 16.77 16.71 -10.62
N ILE A 33 16.25 16.40 -11.81
CA ILE A 33 14.81 16.36 -12.08
C ILE A 33 14.11 15.31 -11.20
N MET A 34 14.77 14.17 -10.97
CA MET A 34 14.28 13.13 -10.07
C MET A 34 14.46 13.47 -8.58
N THR A 35 15.08 14.60 -8.21
CA THR A 35 15.44 14.96 -6.83
C THR A 35 16.27 13.89 -6.09
N MET A 36 17.05 13.13 -6.85
CA MET A 36 17.93 12.05 -6.38
C MET A 36 19.39 12.49 -6.30
N ASP A 37 19.71 13.72 -6.70
CA ASP A 37 21.00 14.34 -6.47
C ASP A 37 21.16 14.78 -4.99
N LYS A 38 22.36 15.23 -4.60
CA LYS A 38 22.65 15.63 -3.21
C LYS A 38 21.75 16.77 -2.73
N LYS A 39 21.43 17.75 -3.59
CA LYS A 39 20.55 18.86 -3.23
C LYS A 39 19.10 18.40 -3.12
N GLY A 40 18.62 17.59 -4.07
CA GLY A 40 17.30 16.98 -4.01
C GLY A 40 17.07 16.14 -2.75
N LEU A 41 18.09 15.41 -2.30
CA LEU A 41 18.02 14.63 -1.04
C LEU A 41 17.82 15.51 0.20
N ILE A 42 18.49 16.67 0.24
CA ILE A 42 18.32 17.66 1.32
C ILE A 42 16.94 18.30 1.21
N TYR A 43 16.52 18.67 0.00
CA TYR A 43 15.21 19.26 -0.26
C TYR A 43 14.08 18.34 0.19
N ARG A 44 14.19 17.03 -0.05
CA ARG A 44 13.20 16.03 0.37
C ARG A 44 13.22 15.71 1.86
N LYS A 45 14.19 16.22 2.64
CA LYS A 45 14.30 15.93 4.07
C LYS A 45 13.25 16.72 4.86
N THR A 46 12.13 16.08 5.18
CA THR A 46 11.04 16.69 5.96
C THR A 46 11.05 16.29 7.43
N LYS A 47 11.72 15.18 7.78
CA LYS A 47 11.80 14.71 9.17
C LYS A 47 13.07 15.22 9.85
N SER A 48 12.95 15.58 11.13
CA SER A 48 14.09 15.87 11.98
C SER A 48 14.90 14.59 12.25
N VAL A 49 16.22 14.74 12.36
CA VAL A 49 17.11 13.62 12.69
C VAL A 49 17.21 13.50 14.21
N PRO A 50 16.84 12.37 14.82
CA PRO A 50 16.96 12.15 16.25
C PRO A 50 18.40 12.26 16.74
N ALA A 51 18.57 12.73 17.99
CA ALA A 51 19.87 12.86 18.64
C ALA A 51 20.66 11.54 18.69
N ALA A 52 19.96 10.41 18.84
CA ALA A 52 20.55 9.07 18.81
C ALA A 52 21.20 8.74 17.46
N ASP A 53 20.47 8.98 16.36
CA ASP A 53 20.99 8.73 15.03
C ASP A 53 22.19 9.63 14.70
N VAL A 54 22.15 10.89 15.15
CA VAL A 54 23.32 11.79 15.04
C VAL A 54 24.49 11.22 15.84
N PHE A 55 24.27 10.86 17.10
CA PHE A 55 25.30 10.32 17.99
C PHE A 55 26.00 9.11 17.36
N ASP A 56 25.26 8.15 16.81
CA ASP A 56 25.82 6.88 16.31
C ASP A 56 26.94 7.04 15.26
N VAL A 57 26.87 8.09 14.44
CA VAL A 57 27.82 8.30 13.32
C VAL A 57 28.85 9.39 13.56
N LEU A 58 28.78 10.09 14.70
CA LEU A 58 29.80 11.07 15.08
C LEU A 58 31.03 10.37 15.67
N THR A 59 32.20 10.99 15.46
CA THR A 59 33.46 10.56 16.06
C THR A 59 33.45 10.80 17.57
N SER A 60 34.31 10.13 18.33
CA SER A 60 34.40 10.31 19.79
C SER A 60 34.63 11.77 20.20
N ARG A 61 35.48 12.50 19.47
CA ARG A 61 35.73 13.93 19.71
C ARG A 61 34.50 14.80 19.47
N GLU A 62 33.73 14.51 18.44
CA GLU A 62 32.49 15.25 18.15
C GLU A 62 31.38 14.89 19.15
N LYS A 63 31.31 13.64 19.59
CA LYS A 63 30.41 13.22 20.68
C LYS A 63 30.72 13.99 21.95
N GLU A 64 31.99 14.08 22.34
CA GLU A 64 32.42 14.89 23.48
C GLU A 64 32.12 16.38 23.29
N MET A 65 32.10 16.89 22.06
CA MET A 65 31.78 18.29 21.77
C MET A 65 30.29 18.59 21.97
N TYR A 66 29.40 17.75 21.42
CA TYR A 66 27.96 18.07 21.33
C TYR A 66 27.06 17.32 22.33
N PHE A 67 27.52 16.20 22.91
CA PHE A 67 26.70 15.31 23.75
C PHE A 67 27.22 15.21 25.19
N VAL A 68 26.32 14.87 26.12
CA VAL A 68 26.64 14.72 27.55
C VAL A 68 27.65 13.58 27.73
N ASN A 69 28.82 13.93 28.26
CA ASN A 69 29.96 13.06 28.54
C ASN A 69 30.48 12.24 27.35
N GLY A 70 30.07 12.56 26.11
CA GLY A 70 30.43 11.81 24.90
C GLY A 70 29.92 10.36 24.83
N THR A 71 29.14 9.92 25.84
CA THR A 71 28.74 8.51 26.01
C THR A 71 27.23 8.28 25.87
N SER A 72 26.42 9.34 25.89
CA SER A 72 24.97 9.23 25.80
C SER A 72 24.41 10.08 24.64
N PRO A 73 23.34 9.62 23.96
CA PRO A 73 22.68 10.36 22.88
C PRO A 73 21.79 11.50 23.41
N LYS A 74 22.26 12.22 24.44
CA LYS A 74 21.63 13.41 24.99
C LYS A 74 22.52 14.62 24.71
N TRP A 75 21.93 15.64 24.09
CA TRP A 75 22.61 16.91 23.83
C TRP A 75 23.13 17.56 25.11
N LYS A 76 24.28 18.26 25.04
CA LYS A 76 24.78 19.04 26.18
C LYS A 76 23.81 20.11 26.64
N VAL A 77 23.83 20.38 27.95
CA VAL A 77 23.09 21.49 28.56
C VAL A 77 23.63 22.80 27.99
N GLY A 78 22.74 23.66 27.49
CA GLY A 78 23.10 24.95 26.89
C GLY A 78 23.54 24.91 25.43
N ILE A 79 23.50 23.74 24.76
CA ILE A 79 23.83 23.67 23.33
C ILE A 79 22.88 24.55 22.50
N THR A 80 23.44 25.30 21.57
CA THR A 80 22.71 26.19 20.68
C THR A 80 22.02 25.43 19.54
N ALA A 81 21.06 26.08 18.87
CA ALA A 81 20.45 25.51 17.67
C ALA A 81 21.47 25.32 16.54
N ASP A 82 22.41 26.26 16.39
CA ASP A 82 23.46 26.22 15.36
C ASP A 82 24.42 25.05 15.58
N GLU A 83 24.83 24.78 16.82
CA GLU A 83 25.67 23.62 17.16
C GLU A 83 24.94 22.29 16.89
N LYS A 84 23.63 22.21 17.20
CA LYS A 84 22.82 21.03 16.85
C LYS A 84 22.73 20.86 15.34
N GLN A 85 22.55 21.95 14.60
CA GLN A 85 22.49 21.91 13.14
C GLN A 85 23.83 21.49 12.54
N GLU A 86 24.95 21.99 13.07
CA GLU A 86 26.29 21.62 12.65
C GLU A 86 26.54 20.11 12.86
N ALA A 87 26.25 19.60 14.07
CA ALA A 87 26.35 18.18 14.39
C ALA A 87 25.46 17.33 13.47
N THR A 88 24.23 17.78 13.22
CA THR A 88 23.28 17.10 12.34
C THR A 88 23.76 17.10 10.88
N ASN A 89 24.36 18.18 10.40
CA ASN A 89 24.92 18.26 9.04
C ASN A 89 26.12 17.32 8.88
N LYS A 90 26.99 17.23 9.90
CA LYS A 90 28.10 16.27 9.94
C LYS A 90 27.59 14.83 9.88
N ALA A 91 26.60 14.49 10.72
CA ALA A 91 25.98 13.18 10.71
C ALA A 91 25.29 12.87 9.37
N TRP A 92 24.55 13.83 8.81
CA TRP A 92 23.90 13.69 7.51
C TRP A 92 24.91 13.32 6.41
N ASN A 93 26.06 13.98 6.36
CA ASN A 93 27.08 13.67 5.36
C ASN A 93 27.69 12.27 5.52
N ARG A 94 27.62 11.68 6.73
CA ARG A 94 28.14 10.34 7.04
C ARG A 94 27.09 9.23 6.98
N PHE A 95 25.80 9.55 6.98
CA PHE A 95 24.75 8.55 6.82
C PHE A 95 24.85 7.86 5.46
N THR A 96 24.54 6.55 5.47
CA THR A 96 24.28 5.79 4.24
C THR A 96 23.08 6.37 3.51
N TYR A 97 23.00 6.11 2.20
CA TYR A 97 21.88 6.57 1.38
C TYR A 97 20.53 6.06 1.92
N ASP A 98 20.43 4.77 2.26
CA ASP A 98 19.20 4.18 2.80
C ASP A 98 18.77 4.83 4.11
N LYS A 99 19.73 5.14 5.00
CA LYS A 99 19.43 5.83 6.26
C LYS A 99 18.88 7.24 5.98
N LYS A 100 19.45 7.97 5.03
CA LYS A 100 18.93 9.30 4.64
C LYS A 100 17.49 9.22 4.15
N LEU A 101 17.16 8.23 3.34
CA LEU A 101 15.80 8.06 2.80
C LEU A 101 14.73 7.92 3.89
N THR A 102 15.07 7.37 5.06
CA THR A 102 14.09 7.25 6.18
C THR A 102 13.57 8.61 6.69
N TYR A 103 14.35 9.69 6.45
CA TYR A 103 14.00 11.06 6.81
C TYR A 103 13.42 11.88 5.65
N CYS A 104 13.37 11.32 4.45
CA CYS A 104 12.93 12.01 3.25
C CYS A 104 11.53 11.57 2.84
N VAL A 105 10.79 12.49 2.23
CA VAL A 105 9.64 12.14 1.38
C VAL A 105 10.12 11.49 0.08
N ARG A 106 9.22 10.78 -0.59
CA ARG A 106 9.53 10.18 -1.89
C ARG A 106 9.67 11.26 -2.97
N PRO A 107 10.44 11.05 -4.06
CA PRO A 107 10.49 11.99 -5.17
C PRO A 107 9.12 12.42 -5.71
N GLU A 108 8.15 11.49 -5.69
CA GLU A 108 6.77 11.74 -6.11
C GLU A 108 5.94 12.62 -5.17
N GLU A 109 6.36 12.76 -3.92
CA GLU A 109 5.73 13.59 -2.89
C GLU A 109 6.45 14.93 -2.71
N ALA A 110 7.63 15.09 -3.31
CA ALA A 110 8.40 16.31 -3.21
C ALA A 110 7.69 17.45 -3.94
N GLU A 111 7.69 18.63 -3.32
CA GLU A 111 7.29 19.88 -3.96
C GLU A 111 8.27 20.27 -5.09
N ASN A 112 7.99 21.39 -5.74
CA ASN A 112 8.78 21.87 -6.86
C ASN A 112 10.18 22.34 -6.42
N ILE A 113 11.22 21.97 -7.17
CA ILE A 113 12.60 22.37 -6.89
C ILE A 113 12.81 23.88 -7.14
N ASP A 114 13.85 24.45 -6.53
CA ASP A 114 14.19 25.87 -6.68
C ASP A 114 14.39 26.29 -8.15
N LEU A 115 13.96 27.51 -8.47
CA LEU A 115 14.15 28.13 -9.79
C LEU A 115 15.61 28.13 -10.29
N SER A 116 16.58 28.19 -9.37
CA SER A 116 18.01 28.10 -9.74
C SER A 116 18.38 26.76 -10.36
N GLN A 117 17.73 25.67 -9.94
CA GLN A 117 17.94 24.33 -10.49
C GLN A 117 17.26 24.20 -11.86
N TRP A 118 16.07 24.79 -12.02
CA TRP A 118 15.39 24.85 -13.31
C TRP A 118 16.21 25.56 -14.38
N LYS A 119 16.92 26.65 -14.06
CA LYS A 119 17.84 27.31 -15.00
C LYS A 119 18.90 26.36 -15.57
N GLU A 120 19.47 25.51 -14.72
CA GLU A 120 20.48 24.54 -15.14
C GLU A 120 19.88 23.43 -16.01
N ILE A 121 18.70 22.91 -15.62
CA ILE A 121 17.94 21.90 -16.38
C ILE A 121 17.60 22.46 -17.76
N ASN A 122 17.05 23.66 -17.81
CA ASN A 122 16.61 24.35 -19.01
C ASN A 122 17.77 24.64 -19.97
N ALA A 123 18.92 25.06 -19.45
CA ALA A 123 20.12 25.29 -20.26
C ALA A 123 20.60 24.00 -20.95
N HIS A 124 20.54 22.86 -20.25
CA HIS A 124 20.96 21.56 -20.79
C HIS A 124 19.96 20.99 -21.78
N LEU A 125 18.67 21.05 -21.46
CA LEU A 125 17.61 20.43 -22.26
C LEU A 125 17.09 21.32 -23.38
N GLY A 126 17.46 22.61 -23.38
CA GLY A 126 16.92 23.61 -24.30
C GLY A 126 15.42 23.81 -24.10
N THR A 127 15.02 23.98 -22.84
CA THR A 127 13.64 24.19 -22.38
C THR A 127 13.54 25.48 -21.58
N ALA A 128 12.33 25.85 -21.13
CA ALA A 128 12.06 27.00 -20.28
C ALA A 128 11.04 26.66 -19.18
N ALA A 129 11.07 25.42 -18.67
CA ALA A 129 10.11 24.93 -17.69
C ALA A 129 10.42 25.42 -16.27
N GLU A 130 9.39 25.70 -15.49
CA GLU A 130 9.48 26.06 -14.08
C GLU A 130 9.02 24.94 -13.14
N ASN A 131 8.47 23.85 -13.67
CA ASN A 131 8.04 22.67 -12.93
C ASN A 131 8.15 21.40 -13.80
N LEU A 132 7.93 20.23 -13.18
CA LEU A 132 8.04 18.93 -13.85
C LEU A 132 7.04 18.80 -15.00
N GLN A 133 5.81 19.27 -14.83
CA GLN A 133 4.75 19.16 -15.82
C GLN A 133 5.08 19.93 -17.09
N GLU A 134 5.52 21.18 -16.94
CA GLU A 134 5.99 22.00 -18.06
C GLU A 134 7.20 21.39 -18.76
N LEU A 135 8.14 20.80 -18.00
CA LEU A 135 9.30 20.14 -18.60
C LEU A 135 8.86 18.96 -19.48
N ILE A 136 8.00 18.10 -18.94
CA ILE A 136 7.52 16.91 -19.64
C ILE A 136 6.71 17.29 -20.88
N GLU A 137 5.87 18.33 -20.78
CA GLU A 137 5.16 18.89 -21.93
C GLU A 137 6.13 19.39 -23.01
N GLN A 138 7.11 20.23 -22.64
CA GLN A 138 8.08 20.79 -23.59
C GLN A 138 8.95 19.70 -24.23
N LEU A 139 9.37 18.69 -23.47
CA LEU A 139 10.12 17.54 -23.99
C LEU A 139 9.26 16.68 -24.93
N GLY A 140 7.98 16.47 -24.59
CA GLY A 140 7.00 15.81 -25.45
C GLY A 140 6.87 16.54 -26.79
N ILE A 141 6.60 17.85 -26.75
CA ILE A 141 6.47 18.68 -27.96
C ILE A 141 7.75 18.64 -28.79
N LYS A 142 8.92 18.76 -28.15
CA LYS A 142 10.22 18.72 -28.84
C LYS A 142 10.47 17.39 -29.55
N LYS A 143 10.01 16.27 -28.98
CA LYS A 143 10.26 14.92 -29.51
C LYS A 143 9.20 14.45 -30.50
N PHE A 144 7.93 14.77 -30.26
CA PHE A 144 6.79 14.22 -30.99
C PHE A 144 5.94 15.27 -31.71
N GLY A 145 6.17 16.56 -31.46
CA GLY A 145 5.34 17.66 -31.97
C GLY A 145 4.04 17.88 -31.19
N HIS A 146 3.79 17.09 -30.14
CA HIS A 146 2.64 17.17 -29.25
C HIS A 146 3.01 16.65 -27.85
N ARG A 147 2.12 16.80 -26.85
CA ARG A 147 2.32 16.22 -25.51
C ARG A 147 2.54 14.71 -25.62
N ALA A 148 3.49 14.16 -24.87
CA ALA A 148 3.75 12.74 -24.89
C ALA A 148 2.51 11.95 -24.42
N VAL A 149 2.23 10.84 -25.11
CA VAL A 149 1.08 9.97 -24.84
C VAL A 149 1.57 8.65 -24.27
N VAL A 150 1.08 8.25 -23.09
CA VAL A 150 1.44 6.99 -22.43
C VAL A 150 0.25 6.04 -22.46
N GLY A 151 0.44 4.88 -23.10
CA GLY A 151 -0.54 3.80 -23.16
C GLY A 151 -0.21 2.66 -22.20
N ASP A 152 -1.14 2.25 -21.35
CA ASP A 152 -1.04 1.05 -20.50
C ASP A 152 -2.26 0.14 -20.67
N CYS A 153 -2.10 -0.92 -21.45
CA CYS A 153 -3.19 -1.87 -21.74
C CYS A 153 -3.45 -2.91 -20.62
N PHE A 154 -2.63 -2.92 -19.58
CA PHE A 154 -2.73 -3.81 -18.41
C PHE A 154 -2.49 -3.02 -17.12
N CYS A 155 -3.28 -1.97 -16.93
CA CYS A 155 -2.98 -0.95 -15.93
C CYS A 155 -3.11 -1.45 -14.49
N GLY A 156 -3.91 -2.49 -14.23
CA GLY A 156 -4.14 -3.04 -12.91
C GLY A 156 -4.55 -1.95 -11.92
N GLY A 157 -3.73 -1.74 -10.89
CA GLY A 157 -3.95 -0.68 -9.90
C GLY A 157 -3.48 0.72 -10.32
N GLY A 158 -3.40 1.02 -11.62
CA GLY A 158 -3.28 2.39 -12.13
C GLY A 158 -1.94 3.12 -11.98
N SER A 159 -0.88 2.47 -11.47
CA SER A 159 0.36 3.19 -11.11
C SER A 159 1.08 3.88 -12.28
N ILE A 160 1.09 3.27 -13.49
CA ILE A 160 1.66 3.90 -14.68
C ILE A 160 0.83 5.09 -15.15
N PRO A 161 -0.47 4.93 -15.46
CA PRO A 161 -1.26 6.06 -15.96
C PRO A 161 -1.36 7.17 -14.92
N PHE A 162 -1.46 6.86 -13.63
CA PHE A 162 -1.48 7.86 -12.57
C PHE A 162 -0.22 8.73 -12.56
N GLU A 163 0.97 8.14 -12.50
CA GLU A 163 2.21 8.94 -12.48
C GLU A 163 2.45 9.65 -13.82
N ALA A 164 2.14 9.02 -14.95
CA ALA A 164 2.24 9.64 -16.26
C ALA A 164 1.37 10.90 -16.37
N ALA A 165 0.11 10.83 -15.93
CA ALA A 165 -0.80 11.96 -15.90
C ALA A 165 -0.30 13.05 -14.94
N ARG A 166 0.14 12.68 -13.73
CA ARG A 166 0.69 13.62 -12.72
C ARG A 166 1.93 14.36 -13.23
N MET A 167 2.71 13.72 -14.11
CA MET A 167 3.86 14.30 -14.81
C MET A 167 3.49 15.21 -15.98
N GLY A 168 2.23 15.30 -16.43
CA GLY A 168 1.81 16.14 -17.54
C GLY A 168 1.70 15.45 -18.90
N ASN A 169 1.70 14.11 -18.94
CA ASN A 169 1.46 13.35 -20.17
C ASN A 169 -0.04 13.15 -20.41
N ASP A 170 -0.41 12.98 -21.68
CA ASP A 170 -1.71 12.40 -22.03
C ASP A 170 -1.65 10.89 -21.80
N ILE A 171 -2.75 10.29 -21.35
CA ILE A 171 -2.77 8.88 -20.96
C ILE A 171 -3.93 8.10 -21.57
N PHE A 172 -3.67 6.85 -21.93
CA PHE A 172 -4.70 5.85 -22.21
C PHE A 172 -4.42 4.61 -21.37
N ALA A 173 -5.41 4.18 -20.60
CA ALA A 173 -5.28 3.01 -19.73
C ALA A 173 -6.46 2.05 -19.94
N SER A 174 -6.18 0.76 -19.93
CA SER A 174 -7.20 -0.29 -19.92
C SER A 174 -6.83 -1.43 -19.01
N ASP A 175 -7.86 -2.12 -18.50
CA ASP A 175 -7.73 -3.42 -17.85
C ASP A 175 -8.98 -4.25 -18.18
N LEU A 176 -8.82 -5.56 -18.30
CA LEU A 176 -9.95 -6.47 -18.50
C LEU A 176 -10.78 -6.62 -17.22
N ASN A 177 -10.17 -6.43 -16.05
CA ASN A 177 -10.87 -6.43 -14.78
C ASN A 177 -11.58 -5.08 -14.59
N PRO A 178 -12.93 -5.05 -14.55
CA PRO A 178 -13.67 -3.80 -14.42
C PRO A 178 -13.40 -3.07 -13.09
N ILE A 179 -13.04 -3.80 -12.03
CA ILE A 179 -12.65 -3.20 -10.75
C ILE A 179 -11.30 -2.48 -10.87
N ALA A 180 -10.34 -3.08 -11.57
CA ALA A 180 -9.04 -2.45 -11.83
C ALA A 180 -9.20 -1.18 -12.68
N GLY A 181 -10.04 -1.25 -13.73
CA GLY A 181 -10.40 -0.09 -14.55
C GLY A 181 -11.07 1.02 -13.74
N LEU A 182 -12.05 0.68 -12.89
CA LEU A 182 -12.75 1.65 -12.03
C LEU A 182 -11.81 2.31 -11.02
N LEU A 183 -10.94 1.53 -10.36
CA LEU A 183 -9.95 2.06 -9.42
C LEU A 183 -8.97 3.00 -10.12
N THR A 184 -8.47 2.62 -11.29
CA THR A 184 -7.59 3.48 -12.09
C THR A 184 -8.29 4.77 -12.49
N TRP A 185 -9.55 4.69 -12.93
CA TRP A 185 -10.35 5.87 -13.26
C TRP A 185 -10.55 6.79 -12.06
N ALA A 186 -10.86 6.22 -10.89
CA ALA A 186 -11.01 6.97 -9.65
C ALA A 186 -9.69 7.62 -9.21
N ASP A 187 -8.56 6.92 -9.32
CA ASP A 187 -7.24 7.47 -9.00
C ASP A 187 -6.89 8.66 -9.91
N ILE A 188 -7.37 8.70 -11.16
CA ILE A 188 -7.08 9.80 -12.09
C ILE A 188 -8.04 10.98 -11.91
N ASN A 189 -9.34 10.70 -11.71
CA ASN A 189 -10.40 11.72 -11.78
C ASN A 189 -10.89 12.19 -10.41
N ILE A 190 -10.68 11.38 -9.36
CA ILE A 190 -11.11 11.70 -7.99
C ILE A 190 -9.90 12.03 -7.11
N ALA A 191 -8.80 11.27 -7.23
CA ALA A 191 -7.61 11.56 -6.43
C ALA A 191 -6.90 12.83 -6.95
N GLY A 192 -7.09 13.94 -6.24
CA GLY A 192 -6.64 15.28 -6.66
C GLY A 192 -7.78 16.25 -6.94
N ALA A 193 -9.03 15.80 -6.82
CA ALA A 193 -10.20 16.67 -6.79
C ALA A 193 -10.06 17.71 -5.66
N ASN A 194 -10.63 18.90 -5.89
CA ASN A 194 -10.58 19.96 -4.88
C ASN A 194 -11.53 19.66 -3.71
N ASP A 195 -11.36 20.39 -2.59
CA ASP A 195 -12.15 20.15 -1.38
C ASP A 195 -13.67 20.29 -1.61
N GLU A 196 -14.10 21.17 -2.52
CA GLU A 196 -15.50 21.36 -2.89
C GLU A 196 -16.06 20.13 -3.63
N GLU A 197 -15.33 19.62 -4.63
CA GLU A 197 -15.68 18.39 -5.35
C GLU A 197 -15.73 17.18 -4.42
N ILE A 198 -14.76 17.05 -3.50
CA ILE A 198 -14.73 15.98 -2.50
C ILE A 198 -15.96 16.05 -1.61
N GLU A 199 -16.34 17.25 -1.15
CA GLU A 199 -17.52 17.40 -0.29
C GLU A 199 -18.82 17.09 -1.04
N ASN A 200 -18.92 17.53 -2.30
CA ASN A 200 -20.04 17.17 -3.17
C ASN A 200 -20.15 15.65 -3.38
N LEU A 201 -19.03 14.96 -3.57
CA LEU A 201 -18.97 13.51 -3.68
C LEU A 201 -19.42 12.82 -2.39
N ARG A 202 -19.06 13.34 -1.21
CA ARG A 202 -19.52 12.81 0.08
C ARG A 202 -21.04 12.95 0.25
N VAL A 203 -21.59 14.11 -0.11
CA VAL A 203 -23.04 14.34 -0.08
C VAL A 203 -23.76 13.37 -1.03
N PHE A 204 -23.23 13.16 -2.23
CA PHE A 204 -23.78 12.19 -3.17
C PHE A 204 -23.69 10.74 -2.63
N GLN A 205 -22.52 10.35 -2.10
CA GLN A 205 -22.32 9.03 -1.51
C GLN A 205 -23.31 8.77 -0.37
N GLN A 206 -23.54 9.76 0.49
CA GLN A 206 -24.50 9.67 1.58
C GLN A 206 -25.93 9.42 1.07
N LYS A 207 -26.36 10.11 0.01
CA LYS A 207 -27.67 9.87 -0.62
C LYS A 207 -27.80 8.45 -1.17
N VAL A 208 -26.74 7.93 -1.78
CA VAL A 208 -26.70 6.54 -2.29
C VAL A 208 -26.78 5.56 -1.12
N TYR A 209 -26.00 5.79 -0.05
CA TYR A 209 -26.06 4.96 1.14
C TYR A 209 -27.44 4.95 1.77
N GLU A 210 -28.09 6.10 1.95
CA GLU A 210 -29.45 6.17 2.49
C GLU A 210 -30.47 5.43 1.62
N ALA A 211 -30.36 5.53 0.28
CA ALA A 211 -31.24 4.83 -0.63
C ALA A 211 -31.06 3.30 -0.56
N VAL A 212 -29.80 2.83 -0.56
CA VAL A 212 -29.46 1.41 -0.42
C VAL A 212 -29.87 0.90 0.96
N ASP A 213 -29.65 1.69 2.01
CA ASP A 213 -30.01 1.37 3.39
C ASP A 213 -31.51 1.13 3.52
N LYS A 214 -32.32 2.04 2.96
CA LYS A 214 -33.77 1.92 2.93
C LYS A 214 -34.21 0.64 2.21
N GLN A 215 -33.62 0.33 1.06
CA GLN A 215 -33.93 -0.89 0.31
C GLN A 215 -33.58 -2.15 1.11
N ILE A 216 -32.44 -2.16 1.77
CA ILE A 216 -32.00 -3.27 2.61
C ILE A 216 -32.94 -3.48 3.81
N LEU A 217 -33.37 -2.38 4.45
CA LEU A 217 -34.36 -2.42 5.53
C LEU A 217 -35.72 -2.95 5.05
N GLU A 218 -36.18 -2.52 3.86
CA GLU A 218 -37.42 -3.02 3.24
C GLU A 218 -37.36 -4.53 2.94
N TRP A 219 -36.19 -5.04 2.55
CA TRP A 219 -35.98 -6.48 2.35
C TRP A 219 -35.91 -7.27 3.65
N GLY A 220 -35.63 -6.62 4.79
CA GLY A 220 -35.52 -7.26 6.10
C GLY A 220 -34.38 -8.28 6.20
N ILE A 221 -33.39 -8.23 5.30
CA ILE A 221 -32.31 -9.24 5.23
C ILE A 221 -31.22 -9.03 6.28
N GLU A 222 -31.09 -7.82 6.84
CA GLU A 222 -30.09 -7.50 7.88
C GLU A 222 -30.69 -7.22 9.25
N THR A 223 -32.01 -7.31 9.41
CA THR A 223 -32.69 -6.99 10.67
C THR A 223 -33.35 -8.25 11.22
N ASN A 224 -32.97 -8.65 12.42
CA ASN A 224 -33.59 -9.80 13.09
C ASN A 224 -34.96 -9.43 13.71
N GLU A 225 -35.66 -10.41 14.29
CA GLU A 225 -36.98 -10.23 14.90
C GLU A 225 -36.97 -9.30 16.13
N GLN A 226 -35.79 -9.00 16.68
CA GLN A 226 -35.59 -8.08 17.81
C GLN A 226 -35.26 -6.65 17.36
N GLY A 227 -35.11 -6.42 16.05
CA GLY A 227 -34.72 -5.12 15.49
C GLY A 227 -33.22 -4.88 15.46
N ASP A 228 -32.39 -5.87 15.81
CA ASP A 228 -30.93 -5.74 15.71
C ASP A 228 -30.49 -5.83 14.26
N ARG A 229 -29.56 -4.97 13.90
CA ARG A 229 -28.93 -5.00 12.59
C ARG A 229 -27.66 -5.83 12.58
N ALA A 230 -27.49 -6.68 11.58
CA ALA A 230 -26.27 -7.45 11.37
C ALA A 230 -25.08 -6.50 11.15
N ASN A 231 -24.04 -6.65 11.99
CA ASN A 231 -22.76 -5.95 11.80
C ASN A 231 -21.88 -6.66 10.77
N SER A 232 -21.96 -7.99 10.72
CA SER A 232 -21.14 -8.82 9.83
C SER A 232 -21.82 -10.14 9.54
N TYR A 233 -21.61 -10.65 8.33
CA TYR A 233 -22.03 -11.99 7.93
C TYR A 233 -20.83 -12.93 7.90
N LEU A 234 -20.94 -14.06 8.59
CA LEU A 234 -19.94 -15.10 8.56
C LEU A 234 -20.44 -16.23 7.67
N TYR A 235 -19.62 -16.64 6.72
CA TYR A 235 -19.88 -17.79 5.87
C TYR A 235 -18.67 -18.72 5.88
N CYS A 236 -18.93 -19.99 5.64
CA CYS A 236 -17.90 -20.99 5.42
C CYS A 236 -18.31 -21.86 4.23
N ASN A 237 -17.32 -22.37 3.49
CA ASN A 237 -17.59 -23.32 2.42
C ASN A 237 -17.80 -24.70 3.03
N GLU A 238 -18.67 -25.51 2.45
CA GLU A 238 -18.90 -26.89 2.86
C GLU A 238 -18.27 -27.86 1.85
N THR A 239 -17.75 -29.00 2.34
CA THR A 239 -17.26 -30.10 1.51
C THR A 239 -17.79 -31.44 2.00
N ILE A 240 -17.69 -32.48 1.18
CA ILE A 240 -17.93 -33.86 1.61
C ILE A 240 -16.62 -34.46 2.14
N CYS A 241 -16.66 -35.05 3.34
CA CYS A 241 -15.55 -35.81 3.88
C CYS A 241 -15.37 -37.11 3.08
N PRO A 242 -14.20 -37.35 2.47
CA PRO A 242 -13.99 -38.53 1.62
C PRO A 242 -13.91 -39.84 2.43
N GLU A 243 -13.68 -39.76 3.74
CA GLU A 243 -13.55 -40.92 4.63
C GLU A 243 -14.91 -41.46 5.10
N CYS A 244 -15.86 -40.56 5.39
CA CYS A 244 -17.14 -40.94 6.02
C CYS A 244 -18.38 -40.39 5.31
N GLY A 245 -18.21 -39.58 4.26
CA GLY A 245 -19.32 -39.02 3.47
C GLY A 245 -20.06 -37.85 4.11
N TYR A 246 -19.69 -37.41 5.32
CA TYR A 246 -20.33 -36.28 6.00
C TYR A 246 -20.02 -34.95 5.32
N LYS A 247 -21.03 -34.08 5.22
CA LYS A 247 -20.91 -32.65 4.93
C LYS A 247 -20.20 -31.95 6.08
N LEU A 248 -19.14 -31.25 5.73
CA LEU A 248 -18.19 -30.67 6.66
C LEU A 248 -17.99 -29.19 6.31
N PRO A 249 -18.40 -28.27 7.19
CA PRO A 249 -18.10 -26.87 7.01
C PRO A 249 -16.61 -26.61 7.25
N LEU A 250 -15.99 -25.81 6.39
CA LEU A 250 -14.56 -25.52 6.38
C LEU A 250 -14.29 -24.18 7.06
N SER A 251 -13.72 -24.24 8.27
CA SER A 251 -13.33 -23.07 9.03
C SER A 251 -11.95 -23.23 9.67
N PRO A 252 -11.07 -22.21 9.59
CA PRO A 252 -9.79 -22.21 10.28
C PRO A 252 -9.90 -21.96 11.79
N SER A 253 -11.06 -21.50 12.27
CA SER A 253 -11.36 -21.35 13.70
C SER A 253 -12.88 -21.32 13.92
N TRP A 254 -13.33 -21.85 15.05
CA TRP A 254 -14.72 -21.70 15.50
C TRP A 254 -14.90 -20.63 16.58
N VAL A 255 -13.85 -19.85 16.85
CA VAL A 255 -13.94 -18.65 17.67
C VAL A 255 -14.42 -17.49 16.81
N ILE A 256 -15.59 -16.95 17.12
CA ILE A 256 -16.21 -15.83 16.40
C ILE A 256 -15.73 -14.49 16.97
N GLY A 257 -15.73 -14.36 18.30
CA GLY A 257 -15.42 -13.10 18.96
C GLY A 257 -14.65 -13.30 20.25
N LYS A 258 -13.43 -12.76 20.33
CA LYS A 258 -12.59 -12.86 21.54
C LYS A 258 -13.09 -11.95 22.66
N GLY A 259 -13.54 -10.73 22.33
CA GLY A 259 -14.04 -9.77 23.34
C GLY A 259 -15.39 -10.19 23.94
N THR A 260 -16.28 -10.74 23.11
CA THR A 260 -17.60 -11.23 23.54
C THR A 260 -17.57 -12.68 24.03
N MET A 261 -16.42 -13.35 23.93
CA MET A 261 -16.25 -14.78 24.22
C MET A 261 -17.31 -15.60 23.48
N THR A 262 -17.43 -15.38 22.17
CA THR A 262 -18.41 -16.03 21.29
C THR A 262 -17.75 -17.12 20.44
N ILE A 263 -18.33 -18.32 20.44
CA ILE A 263 -17.91 -19.47 19.65
C ILE A 263 -19.07 -20.06 18.84
N ALA A 264 -18.72 -20.74 17.75
CA ALA A 264 -19.57 -21.68 17.05
C ALA A 264 -19.26 -23.11 17.51
N VAL A 265 -20.29 -23.91 17.76
CA VAL A 265 -20.16 -25.31 18.15
C VAL A 265 -20.81 -26.17 17.08
N LEU A 266 -20.02 -27.04 16.46
CA LEU A 266 -20.53 -28.05 15.53
C LEU A 266 -21.22 -29.17 16.30
N LYS A 267 -22.49 -29.41 15.99
CA LYS A 267 -23.26 -30.55 16.49
C LYS A 267 -23.64 -31.45 15.34
N ASP A 268 -23.41 -32.75 15.48
CA ASP A 268 -23.89 -33.73 14.50
C ASP A 268 -25.41 -33.60 14.35
N ASN A 269 -25.89 -33.44 13.11
CA ASN A 269 -27.31 -33.28 12.81
C ASN A 269 -28.05 -34.63 12.69
N GLY A 270 -27.35 -35.76 12.87
CA GLY A 270 -27.88 -37.11 12.82
C GLY A 270 -28.24 -37.61 11.41
N LYS A 271 -27.84 -36.87 10.37
CA LYS A 271 -28.09 -37.22 8.96
C LYS A 271 -26.77 -37.40 8.23
N ASP A 272 -26.17 -36.29 7.84
CA ASP A 272 -25.03 -36.26 6.95
C ASP A 272 -24.20 -34.98 7.13
N GLY A 273 -24.28 -34.29 8.27
CA GLY A 273 -23.52 -33.05 8.48
C GLY A 273 -23.60 -32.50 9.89
N PHE A 274 -23.38 -31.19 10.03
CA PHE A 274 -23.36 -30.50 11.31
C PHE A 274 -24.31 -29.31 11.33
N ASP A 275 -25.05 -29.17 12.42
CA ASP A 275 -25.68 -27.91 12.80
C ASP A 275 -24.68 -27.03 13.56
N ILE A 276 -24.78 -25.72 13.40
CA ILE A 276 -23.89 -24.76 14.07
C ILE A 276 -24.67 -24.03 15.16
N GLU A 277 -24.29 -24.26 16.42
CA GLU A 277 -24.83 -23.54 17.57
C GLU A 277 -23.90 -22.40 17.97
N ILE A 278 -24.43 -21.19 18.12
CA ILE A 278 -23.65 -20.03 18.59
C ILE A 278 -23.80 -19.89 20.10
N LYS A 279 -22.68 -19.78 20.81
CA LYS A 279 -22.64 -19.52 22.25
C LYS A 279 -21.77 -18.32 22.55
N SER A 280 -22.30 -17.37 23.31
CA SER A 280 -21.62 -16.16 23.76
C SER A 280 -21.36 -16.20 25.27
N GLY A 281 -20.34 -15.48 25.75
CA GLY A 281 -19.98 -15.47 27.16
C GLY A 281 -19.37 -16.78 27.67
N VAL A 282 -18.75 -17.58 26.80
CA VAL A 282 -18.18 -18.87 27.18
C VAL A 282 -16.87 -18.71 27.97
N THR A 283 -16.42 -19.79 28.62
CA THR A 283 -15.17 -19.78 29.39
C THR A 283 -13.93 -19.81 28.47
N PRO A 284 -12.74 -19.37 28.95
CA PRO A 284 -11.49 -19.49 28.19
C PRO A 284 -11.15 -20.94 27.79
N LYS A 285 -11.61 -21.93 28.56
CA LYS A 285 -11.44 -23.35 28.26
C LYS A 285 -12.27 -23.77 27.04
N GLU A 286 -13.51 -23.32 26.97
CA GLU A 286 -14.40 -23.57 25.83
C GLU A 286 -13.92 -22.85 24.57
N MET A 287 -13.40 -21.63 24.69
CA MET A 287 -12.75 -20.92 23.58
C MET A 287 -11.60 -21.73 22.99
N LYS A 288 -10.73 -22.29 23.84
CA LYS A 288 -9.62 -23.13 23.40
C LYS A 288 -10.12 -24.42 22.72
N ALA A 289 -11.13 -25.07 23.29
CA ALA A 289 -11.71 -26.28 22.71
C ALA A 289 -12.34 -26.01 21.33
N ALA A 290 -13.03 -24.89 21.15
CA ALA A 290 -13.60 -24.50 19.85
C ALA A 290 -12.50 -24.27 18.80
N ASP A 291 -11.39 -23.63 19.18
CA ASP A 291 -10.24 -23.42 18.28
C ASP A 291 -9.50 -24.72 17.94
N GLU A 292 -9.46 -25.67 18.87
CA GLU A 292 -8.92 -27.01 18.63
C GLU A 292 -9.76 -27.80 17.62
N MET A 293 -11.07 -27.55 17.56
CA MET A 293 -12.02 -28.18 16.64
C MET A 293 -12.07 -27.53 15.24
N ALA A 294 -11.16 -26.61 14.91
CA ALA A 294 -11.03 -26.04 13.57
C ALA A 294 -10.96 -27.16 12.50
N THR A 295 -11.83 -27.07 11.50
CA THR A 295 -11.92 -28.10 10.45
C THR A 295 -10.89 -27.90 9.35
N VAL A 296 -10.22 -26.74 9.29
CA VAL A 296 -9.08 -26.48 8.39
C VAL A 296 -7.84 -26.18 9.21
N LYS A 297 -6.82 -27.05 9.14
CA LYS A 297 -5.58 -26.88 9.92
C LYS A 297 -4.37 -27.41 9.15
N GLY A 298 -3.33 -26.58 9.01
CA GLY A 298 -2.04 -26.98 8.44
C GLY A 298 -2.12 -27.60 7.03
N GLY A 299 -3.00 -27.08 6.16
CA GLY A 299 -3.18 -27.62 4.80
C GLY A 299 -3.96 -28.93 4.71
N SER A 300 -4.58 -29.35 5.82
CA SER A 300 -5.48 -30.51 5.90
C SER A 300 -6.84 -30.10 6.42
N VAL A 301 -7.82 -30.96 6.18
CA VAL A 301 -9.19 -30.85 6.67
C VAL A 301 -9.45 -31.94 7.71
N TYR A 302 -9.82 -31.53 8.91
CA TYR A 302 -10.17 -32.40 10.02
C TYR A 302 -11.69 -32.57 10.08
N CYS A 303 -12.16 -33.81 10.13
CA CYS A 303 -13.58 -34.13 10.26
C CYS A 303 -13.93 -34.50 11.71
N PRO A 304 -14.76 -33.72 12.42
CA PRO A 304 -15.18 -34.03 13.79
C PRO A 304 -15.97 -35.34 13.93
N HIS A 305 -16.65 -35.80 12.87
CA HIS A 305 -17.47 -37.02 12.89
C HIS A 305 -16.62 -38.29 12.91
N CYS A 306 -15.70 -38.44 11.93
CA CYS A 306 -14.83 -39.63 11.87
C CYS A 306 -13.46 -39.43 12.53
N GLN A 307 -13.16 -38.21 13.01
CA GLN A 307 -11.90 -37.81 13.64
C GLN A 307 -10.66 -38.02 12.77
N ARG A 308 -10.83 -38.12 11.45
CA ARG A 308 -9.73 -38.24 10.48
C ARG A 308 -9.38 -36.88 9.89
N SER A 309 -8.10 -36.73 9.55
CA SER A 309 -7.57 -35.58 8.81
C SER A 309 -7.21 -36.00 7.40
N VAL A 310 -7.66 -35.22 6.42
CA VAL A 310 -7.43 -35.46 5.00
C VAL A 310 -6.72 -34.25 4.39
N PRO A 311 -5.64 -34.42 3.61
CA PRO A 311 -4.99 -33.31 2.93
C PRO A 311 -5.96 -32.54 2.02
N VAL A 312 -5.87 -31.21 1.96
CA VAL A 312 -6.72 -30.38 1.08
C VAL A 312 -6.58 -30.79 -0.39
N SER A 313 -5.40 -31.25 -0.81
CA SER A 313 -5.17 -31.77 -2.16
C SER A 313 -6.04 -32.97 -2.52
N ALA A 314 -6.31 -33.86 -1.56
CA ALA A 314 -7.18 -35.02 -1.77
C ALA A 314 -8.65 -34.59 -1.94
N LEU A 315 -9.08 -33.52 -1.27
CA LEU A 315 -10.42 -32.94 -1.47
C LEU A 315 -10.55 -32.29 -2.85
N ARG A 316 -9.52 -31.56 -3.29
CA ARG A 316 -9.47 -30.92 -4.62
C ARG A 316 -9.27 -31.91 -5.76
N LYS A 317 -8.89 -33.15 -5.43
CA LYS A 317 -8.45 -34.18 -6.39
C LYS A 317 -7.28 -33.69 -7.22
N ASP A 318 -6.34 -32.98 -6.58
CA ASP A 318 -5.10 -32.56 -7.20
C ASP A 318 -4.34 -33.84 -7.61
N THR A 319 -4.25 -34.10 -8.91
CA THR A 319 -3.42 -35.21 -9.42
C THR A 319 -1.99 -34.72 -9.57
N SER A 320 -1.01 -35.61 -9.39
CA SER A 320 0.41 -35.31 -9.62
C SER A 320 0.73 -35.00 -11.09
N GLU A 321 -0.22 -35.24 -12.00
CA GLU A 321 -0.10 -34.94 -13.42
C GLU A 321 -0.86 -33.65 -13.76
N GLY A 322 -0.14 -32.54 -13.64
CA GLY A 322 -0.59 -31.26 -14.17
C GLY A 322 -0.98 -30.28 -13.08
N TYR A 323 -0.21 -29.20 -13.00
CA TYR A 323 -0.64 -27.94 -12.43
C TYR A 323 -2.00 -27.54 -13.02
N GLY A 324 -3.07 -27.95 -12.34
CA GLY A 324 -4.42 -27.51 -12.63
C GLY A 324 -4.51 -26.01 -12.45
N LEU A 325 -5.11 -25.36 -13.44
CA LEU A 325 -5.38 -23.93 -13.52
C LEU A 325 -5.71 -23.35 -12.13
N ARG A 326 -4.92 -22.35 -11.71
CA ARG A 326 -5.40 -21.36 -10.76
C ARG A 326 -6.61 -20.68 -11.42
N GLN A 327 -7.82 -21.13 -11.08
CA GLN A 327 -9.01 -20.28 -11.17
C GLN A 327 -8.91 -19.17 -10.13
#